data_AF-A0A8T5BL28-F1
#
_entry.id   AF-A0A8T5BL28-F1
#
_cell.length_a   1.000
_cell.length_b   1.000
_cell.length_c   1.000
_cell.angle_alpha   90.00
_cell.angle_beta   90.00
_cell.angle_gamma   90.00
#
_symmetry.space_group_name_H-M   'P 1'
#
loop_
_entity.id
_entity.type
_entity.pdbx_description
1 polymer ?
#
loop_
_entity_poly.entity_id
_entity_poly.type
_entity_poly.pdbx_seq_one_letter_code
_entity_poly.pdbx_strand_id
1 'polypeptide(L)'
;MNEESEVIKVLASENESELTKLAANIIRVLTVYYGVCWKTELPEDLMKFYNFMKEEALNLDLMNEAIDYLEAKGVIVTEYRKRGELLDRSIYVDKLIKLKDLNLVIKILQKDEPFIKYRFKRAETIKKALNEK
;
A
#
# COMPACT_ATOMS: atom_id res chain seq x y z
N MET A 1 20.28 9.85 4.27
CA MET A 1 19.70 8.51 4.43
C MET A 1 19.27 8.04 3.04
N ASN A 2 19.73 6.90 2.55
CA ASN A 2 19.40 6.42 1.19
C ASN A 2 18.03 5.71 1.23
N GLU A 3 17.04 6.26 0.54
CA GLU A 3 15.65 5.76 0.50
C GLU A 3 15.57 4.31 0.00
N GLU A 4 16.42 3.94 -0.97
CA GLU A 4 16.54 2.58 -1.49
C GLU A 4 16.87 1.58 -0.38
N SER A 5 17.75 1.97 0.53
CA SER A 5 18.17 1.14 1.65
C SER A 5 17.03 0.91 2.64
N GLU A 6 16.16 1.90 2.86
CA GLU A 6 15.06 1.76 3.83
C GLU A 6 13.92 0.91 3.30
N VAL A 7 13.55 1.02 2.03
CA VAL A 7 12.53 0.14 1.42
C VAL A 7 12.98 -1.32 1.51
N ILE A 8 14.24 -1.61 1.16
CA ILE A 8 14.80 -2.97 1.25
C ILE A 8 14.78 -3.47 2.70
N LYS A 9 15.17 -2.65 3.67
CA LYS A 9 15.14 -3.02 5.09
C LYS A 9 13.73 -3.36 5.57
N VAL A 10 12.73 -2.54 5.22
CA VAL A 10 11.33 -2.81 5.61
C VAL A 10 10.87 -4.14 5.05
N LEU A 11 11.08 -4.39 3.75
CA LEU A 11 10.71 -5.64 3.10
C LEU A 11 11.46 -6.85 3.71
N ALA A 12 12.75 -6.70 4.02
CA ALA A 12 13.53 -7.77 4.66
C ALA A 12 13.05 -8.12 6.07
N SER A 13 12.50 -7.14 6.80
CA SER A 13 11.98 -7.30 8.17
C SER A 13 10.52 -7.76 8.24
N GLU A 14 9.87 -8.06 7.11
CA GLU A 14 8.42 -8.28 7.07
C GLU A 14 7.92 -9.44 7.96
N ASN A 15 8.78 -10.41 8.26
CA ASN A 15 8.43 -11.58 9.07
C ASN A 15 8.80 -11.42 10.56
N GLU A 16 9.34 -10.26 10.97
CA GLU A 16 9.75 -10.01 12.35
C GLU A 16 8.57 -9.67 13.28
N SER A 17 7.50 -9.07 12.75
CA SER A 17 6.33 -8.64 13.53
C SER A 17 5.11 -8.39 12.64
N GLU A 18 3.91 -8.33 13.23
CA GLU A 18 2.70 -7.91 12.50
C GLU A 18 2.83 -6.49 11.92
N LEU A 19 3.51 -5.60 12.64
CA LEU A 19 3.73 -4.21 12.23
C LEU A 19 4.60 -4.12 10.97
N THR A 20 5.75 -4.80 10.96
CA THR A 20 6.67 -4.79 9.81
C THR A 20 6.07 -5.50 8.60
N LYS A 21 5.28 -6.57 8.83
CA LYS A 21 4.50 -7.22 7.79
C LYS A 21 3.48 -6.27 7.16
N LEU A 22 2.72 -5.55 7.98
CA LEU A 22 1.76 -4.57 7.52
C LEU A 22 2.44 -3.44 6.75
N ALA A 23 3.56 -2.91 7.26
CA ALA A 23 4.34 -1.88 6.59
C ALA A 23 4.83 -2.33 5.20
N ALA A 24 5.36 -3.54 5.08
CA ALA A 24 5.76 -4.13 3.80
C ALA A 24 4.58 -4.25 2.83
N ASN A 25 3.43 -4.71 3.32
CA ASN A 25 2.22 -4.84 2.51
C ASN A 25 1.63 -3.49 2.09
N ILE A 26 1.73 -2.44 2.90
CA ILE A 26 1.37 -1.07 2.52
C ILE A 26 2.23 -0.59 1.35
N ILE A 27 3.56 -0.83 1.37
CA ILE A 27 4.45 -0.48 0.24
C ILE A 27 4.00 -1.19 -1.04
N ARG A 28 3.72 -2.50 -0.96
CA ARG A 28 3.25 -3.30 -2.10
C ARG A 28 1.94 -2.75 -2.65
N VAL A 29 0.94 -2.53 -1.79
CA VAL A 29 -0.38 -2.01 -2.18
C VAL A 29 -0.25 -0.63 -2.80
N LEU A 30 0.44 0.32 -2.14
CA LEU A 30 0.67 1.64 -2.72
C LEU A 30 1.28 1.53 -4.12
N THR A 31 2.26 0.67 -4.32
CA THR A 31 2.90 0.49 -5.64
C THR A 31 1.93 0.00 -6.70
N VAL A 32 1.01 -0.91 -6.35
CA VAL A 32 -0.03 -1.39 -7.28
C VAL A 32 -0.96 -0.24 -7.68
N TYR A 33 -1.25 0.69 -6.78
CA TYR A 33 -2.13 1.85 -6.99
C TYR A 33 -1.34 3.13 -7.33
N TYR A 34 -0.22 3.02 -8.04
CA TYR A 34 0.57 4.17 -8.54
C TYR A 34 1.17 5.08 -7.46
N GLY A 35 1.44 4.52 -6.30
CA GLY A 35 2.20 5.13 -5.21
C GLY A 35 1.44 6.15 -4.38
N VAL A 36 0.11 6.25 -4.53
CA VAL A 36 -0.71 7.21 -3.77
C VAL A 36 -2.03 6.55 -3.38
N CYS A 37 -2.45 6.73 -2.12
CA CYS A 37 -3.74 6.23 -1.63
C CYS A 37 -4.26 7.12 -0.50
N TRP A 38 -5.58 7.24 -0.38
CA TRP A 38 -6.20 7.85 0.80
C TRP A 38 -6.18 6.87 1.96
N LYS A 39 -5.90 7.36 3.18
CA LYS A 39 -5.89 6.50 4.38
C LYS A 39 -7.21 5.76 4.58
N THR A 40 -8.34 6.37 4.21
CA THR A 40 -9.66 5.73 4.30
C THR A 40 -9.87 4.59 3.30
N GLU A 41 -9.14 4.58 2.19
CA GLU A 41 -9.23 3.55 1.13
C GLU A 41 -8.23 2.41 1.36
N LEU A 42 -7.11 2.70 2.01
CA LEU A 42 -6.03 1.75 2.26
C LEU A 42 -6.49 0.41 2.90
N PRO A 43 -7.41 0.38 3.89
CA PRO A 43 -7.93 -0.87 4.44
C PRO A 43 -8.57 -1.79 3.39
N GLU A 44 -9.37 -1.22 2.48
CA GLU A 44 -10.05 -2.01 1.44
C GLU A 44 -9.05 -2.62 0.46
N ASP A 45 -8.03 -1.84 0.08
CA ASP A 45 -7.00 -2.29 -0.84
C ASP A 45 -6.05 -3.32 -0.22
N LEU A 46 -5.73 -3.18 1.07
CA LEU A 46 -5.00 -4.20 1.82
C LEU A 46 -5.83 -5.47 1.97
N MET A 47 -7.13 -5.38 2.28
CA MET A 47 -7.99 -6.57 2.35
C MET A 47 -8.00 -7.36 1.03
N LYS A 48 -8.07 -6.67 -0.12
CA LYS A 48 -7.96 -7.34 -1.44
C LYS A 48 -6.63 -8.07 -1.61
N PHE A 49 -5.53 -7.48 -1.13
CA PHE A 49 -4.20 -8.08 -1.19
C PHE A 49 -4.08 -9.30 -0.26
N TYR A 50 -4.50 -9.18 1.00
CA TYR A 50 -4.46 -10.26 2.00
C TYR A 50 -5.33 -11.45 1.58
N ASN A 51 -6.54 -11.18 1.08
CA ASN A 51 -7.44 -12.21 0.55
C ASN A 51 -6.82 -12.98 -0.62
N PHE A 52 -6.07 -12.29 -1.49
CA PHE A 52 -5.35 -12.94 -2.59
C PHE A 52 -4.22 -13.84 -2.08
N MET A 53 -3.45 -13.35 -1.11
CA MET A 53 -2.33 -14.09 -0.51
C MET A 53 -2.79 -15.24 0.42
N LYS A 54 -4.10 -15.29 0.75
CA LYS A 54 -4.69 -16.22 1.73
C LYS A 54 -4.05 -16.09 3.11
N GLU A 55 -3.74 -14.85 3.50
CA GLU A 55 -3.17 -14.53 4.79
C GLU A 55 -4.25 -14.33 5.87
N GLU A 56 -3.83 -14.34 7.13
CA GLU A 56 -4.68 -14.03 8.28
C GLU A 56 -5.26 -12.62 8.21
N ALA A 57 -6.32 -12.36 8.97
CA ALA A 57 -7.02 -11.08 8.92
C ALA A 57 -6.10 -9.89 9.25
N LEU A 58 -6.28 -8.80 8.51
CA LEU A 58 -5.57 -7.54 8.71
C LEU A 58 -5.87 -6.97 10.10
N ASN A 59 -4.84 -6.77 10.92
CA ASN A 59 -4.94 -6.03 12.16
C ASN A 59 -4.98 -4.51 11.87
N LEU A 60 -6.19 -3.94 11.84
CA LEU A 60 -6.41 -2.53 11.52
C LEU A 60 -5.92 -1.57 12.61
N ASP A 61 -5.73 -2.06 13.84
CA ASP A 61 -5.29 -1.22 14.97
C ASP A 61 -3.84 -0.75 14.76
N LEU A 62 -3.03 -1.54 14.04
CA LEU A 62 -1.64 -1.21 13.68
C LEU A 62 -1.51 -0.27 12.49
N MET A 63 -2.62 0.13 11.83
CA MET A 63 -2.57 0.90 10.59
C MET A 63 -1.86 2.25 10.76
N ASN A 64 -2.19 2.98 11.83
CA ASN A 64 -1.57 4.27 12.08
C ASN A 64 -0.08 4.10 12.41
N GLU A 65 0.25 3.10 13.23
CA GLU A 65 1.63 2.80 13.60
C GLU A 65 2.48 2.40 12.39
N ALA A 66 1.94 1.60 11.47
CA ALA A 66 2.64 1.20 10.25
C ALA A 66 2.88 2.40 9.31
N ILE A 67 1.92 3.33 9.20
CA ILE A 67 2.08 4.57 8.44
C ILE A 67 3.16 5.43 9.08
N ASP A 68 3.09 5.66 10.39
CA ASP A 68 4.05 6.50 11.11
C ASP A 68 5.47 5.88 11.05
N TYR A 69 5.57 4.55 11.12
CA TYR A 69 6.82 3.80 10.94
C TYR A 69 7.42 4.01 9.54
N LEU A 70 6.61 3.92 8.48
CA LEU A 70 7.07 4.14 7.10
C LEU A 70 7.47 5.61 6.84
N GLU A 71 6.74 6.55 7.44
CA GLU A 71 7.03 7.98 7.33
C GLU A 71 8.33 8.34 8.06
N ALA A 72 8.55 7.81 9.26
CA ALA A 72 9.79 7.98 10.03
C ALA A 72 11.03 7.43 9.29
N LYS A 73 10.84 6.36 8.51
CA LYS A 73 11.88 5.81 7.62
C LYS A 73 12.06 6.58 6.31
N GLY A 74 11.18 7.54 6.03
CA GLY A 74 11.21 8.32 4.79
C GLY A 74 10.85 7.52 3.54
N VAL A 75 10.11 6.42 3.69
CA VAL A 75 9.60 5.61 2.57
C VAL A 75 8.34 6.24 1.98
N ILE A 76 7.52 6.85 2.84
CA ILE A 76 6.31 7.57 2.46
C ILE A 76 6.37 9.02 2.95
N VAL A 77 5.48 9.82 2.40
CA VAL A 77 5.09 11.13 2.92
C VAL A 77 3.58 11.15 3.10
N THR A 78 3.11 11.79 4.16
CA THR A 78 1.67 11.98 4.40
C THR A 78 1.28 13.45 4.40
N GLU A 79 0.06 13.72 3.91
CA GLU A 79 -0.48 15.08 3.86
C GLU A 79 -1.97 15.06 4.23
N TYR A 80 -2.38 15.91 5.17
CA TYR A 80 -3.79 16.12 5.44
C TYR A 80 -4.42 16.99 4.35
N ARG A 81 -5.44 16.46 3.68
CA ARG A 81 -6.16 17.17 2.61
C ARG A 81 -7.66 17.15 2.84
N LYS A 82 -8.31 18.20 2.35
CA LYS A 82 -9.77 18.29 2.28
C LYS A 82 -10.28 17.40 1.15
N ARG A 83 -11.29 16.58 1.44
CA ARG A 83 -11.95 15.70 0.49
C ARG A 83 -13.46 15.95 0.55
N GLY A 84 -14.09 15.99 -0.62
CA GLY A 84 -15.54 16.02 -0.70
C GLY A 84 -16.11 14.64 -0.43
N GLU A 85 -17.18 14.56 0.34
CA GLU A 85 -17.97 13.34 0.41
C GLU A 85 -18.73 13.12 -0.91
N LEU A 86 -18.95 11.84 -1.26
CA LEU A 86 -19.63 11.48 -2.50
C LEU A 86 -21.16 11.67 -2.38
N LEU A 87 -21.70 11.50 -1.17
CA LEU A 87 -23.14 11.43 -0.90
C LEU A 87 -23.71 12.72 -0.29
N ASP A 88 -22.87 13.62 0.19
CA ASP A 88 -23.28 14.92 0.67
C ASP A 88 -22.33 16.03 0.18
N ARG A 89 -22.68 17.30 0.44
CA ARG A 89 -21.84 18.46 0.07
C ARG A 89 -20.84 18.83 1.16
N SER A 90 -20.57 17.92 2.10
CA SER A 90 -19.63 18.16 3.18
C SER A 90 -18.19 17.98 2.70
N ILE A 91 -17.29 18.59 3.46
CA ILE A 91 -15.85 18.48 3.27
C ILE A 91 -15.31 17.89 4.56
N TYR A 92 -14.64 16.75 4.44
CA TYR A 92 -13.91 16.15 5.55
C TYR A 92 -12.41 16.23 5.29
N VAL A 93 -11.62 16.00 6.35
CA VAL A 93 -10.16 15.96 6.26
C VAL A 93 -9.73 14.50 6.26
N ASP A 94 -8.94 14.12 5.27
CA ASP A 94 -8.35 12.79 5.15
C ASP A 94 -6.83 12.91 5.02
N LYS A 95 -6.12 11.82 5.32
CA LYS A 95 -4.67 11.72 5.18
C LYS A 95 -4.35 11.06 3.83
N LEU A 96 -3.74 11.81 2.92
CA LEU A 96 -3.18 11.28 1.68
C LEU A 96 -1.81 10.68 1.96
N ILE A 97 -1.61 9.44 1.54
CA ILE A 97 -0.37 8.68 1.72
C ILE A 97 0.30 8.55 0.35
N LYS A 98 1.59 8.87 0.27
CA LYS A 98 2.35 8.80 -0.99
C LYS A 98 3.72 8.15 -0.80
N LEU A 99 4.08 7.22 -1.68
CA LEU A 99 5.46 6.76 -1.84
C LEU A 99 6.34 7.92 -2.28
N LYS A 100 7.48 8.09 -1.62
CA LYS A 100 8.38 9.19 -1.91
C LYS A 100 9.05 9.02 -3.29
N ASP A 101 9.52 7.83 -3.63
CA ASP A 101 9.97 7.45 -4.98
C ASP A 101 9.30 6.16 -5.48
N LEU A 102 8.22 6.31 -6.25
CA LEU A 102 7.52 5.19 -6.88
C LEU A 102 8.43 4.38 -7.83
N ASN A 103 9.29 5.04 -8.61
CA ASN A 103 10.09 4.36 -9.62
C ASN A 103 11.15 3.45 -8.97
N LEU A 104 11.74 3.93 -7.89
CA LEU A 104 12.66 3.16 -7.07
C LEU A 104 11.97 1.95 -6.45
N VAL A 105 10.81 2.14 -5.82
CA VAL A 105 10.06 1.05 -5.18
C VAL A 105 9.63 0.01 -6.21
N ILE A 106 9.19 0.41 -7.41
CA ILE A 106 8.88 -0.52 -8.51
C ILE A 106 10.10 -1.38 -8.84
N LYS A 107 11.29 -0.79 -9.00
CA LYS A 107 12.52 -1.53 -9.31
C LYS A 107 12.85 -2.56 -8.23
N ILE A 108 12.68 -2.21 -6.96
CA ILE A 108 12.92 -3.12 -5.84
C ILE A 108 11.92 -4.28 -5.87
N LEU A 109 10.62 -3.97 -6.05
CA LEU A 109 9.55 -4.96 -6.04
C LEU A 109 9.51 -5.86 -7.30
N GLN A 110 10.35 -5.62 -8.32
CA GLN A 110 10.47 -6.52 -9.48
C GLN A 110 10.90 -7.94 -9.13
N LYS A 111 11.45 -8.15 -7.92
CA LYS A 111 11.84 -9.46 -7.39
C LYS A 111 10.98 -9.91 -6.20
N ASP A 112 9.98 -9.10 -5.81
CA ASP A 112 9.09 -9.40 -4.69
C ASP A 112 7.94 -10.30 -5.15
N GLU A 113 7.99 -11.57 -4.75
CA GLU A 113 7.04 -12.59 -5.22
C GLU A 113 5.57 -12.25 -4.89
N PRO A 114 5.20 -11.84 -3.65
CA PRO A 114 3.83 -11.44 -3.33
C PRO A 114 3.30 -10.33 -4.24
N PHE A 115 4.11 -9.28 -4.45
CA PHE A 115 3.76 -8.16 -5.32
C PHE A 115 3.56 -8.60 -6.78
N ILE A 116 4.50 -9.38 -7.33
CA ILE A 116 4.44 -9.83 -8.74
C ILE A 116 3.17 -10.65 -8.98
N LYS A 117 2.89 -11.61 -8.10
CA LYS A 117 1.71 -12.48 -8.19
C LYS A 117 0.42 -11.66 -8.15
N TYR A 118 0.30 -10.74 -7.19
CA TYR A 118 -0.90 -9.92 -7.05
C TYR A 118 -1.11 -8.97 -8.23
N ARG A 119 -0.02 -8.32 -8.69
CA ARG A 119 -0.06 -7.42 -9.85
C ARG A 119 -0.53 -8.16 -11.11
N PHE A 120 -0.02 -9.37 -11.34
CA PHE A 120 -0.42 -10.19 -12.48
C PHE A 120 -1.90 -10.58 -12.40
N LYS A 121 -2.34 -11.08 -11.24
CA LYS A 121 -3.74 -11.45 -11.01
C LYS A 121 -4.69 -10.28 -11.29
N ARG A 122 -4.35 -9.08 -10.81
CA ARG A 122 -5.16 -7.88 -11.05
C ARG A 122 -5.24 -7.52 -12.53
N ALA A 123 -4.13 -7.60 -13.27
CA ALA A 123 -4.11 -7.37 -14.70
C ALA A 123 -4.99 -8.39 -15.47
N GLU A 124 -4.96 -9.66 -15.07
CA GLU A 124 -5.83 -10.69 -15.65
C GLU A 124 -7.31 -10.41 -15.39
N THR A 125 -7.68 -10.04 -14.15
CA THR A 125 -9.06 -9.71 -13.80
C THR A 125 -9.58 -8.52 -14.63
N ILE A 126 -8.77 -7.47 -14.80
CA ILE A 126 -9.12 -6.32 -15.64
C ILE A 126 -9.30 -6.77 -17.10
N LYS A 127 -8.36 -7.54 -17.64
CA LYS A 127 -8.42 -8.05 -19.01
C LYS A 127 -9.68 -8.89 -19.24
N LYS A 128 -10.03 -9.76 -18.29
CA LYS A 128 -11.23 -10.60 -18.36
C LYS A 128 -12.50 -9.73 -18.39
N ALA A 129 -12.63 -8.76 -17.49
CA ALA A 129 -13.78 -7.87 -17.45
C ALA A 129 -13.94 -6.99 -18.70
N LEU A 130 -12.84 -6.64 -19.37
CA LEU A 130 -12.86 -5.90 -20.63
C LEU A 130 -13.27 -6.76 -21.83
N ASN A 131 -12.99 -8.07 -21.80
CA ASN A 131 -13.32 -9.02 -22.85
C ASN A 131 -14.73 -9.63 -22.72
N GLU A 132 -15.39 -9.47 -21.57
CA GLU A 132 -16.76 -9.90 -21.30
C GLU A 132 -17.82 -8.85 -21.72
N LYS A 133 -17.39 -7.77 -22.39
CA LYS A 133 -18.23 -6.75 -23.03
C LYS A 133 -18.25 -6.93 -24.55
#